data_AF-A0A939I459-F1
#
_entry.id   AF-A0A939I459-F1
#
_cell.length_a   1.000
_cell.length_b   1.000
_cell.length_c   1.000
_cell.angle_alpha   90.00
_cell.angle_beta   90.00
_cell.angle_gamma   90.00
#
_symmetry.space_group_name_H-M   'P 1'
#
loop_
_entity.id
_entity.type
_entity.pdbx_description
1 polymer ?
#
loop_
_entity_poly.entity_id
_entity_poly.type
_entity_poly.pdbx_seq_one_letter_code
_entity_poly.pdbx_strand_id
1 'polypeptide(L)'
;MRSQPVIRVVGTLLLALLTGCSSAHSAPAPTATQPFIAFNACLITDATGLAPGSPAAQVWAGTQAAVDPLHARAAYVTTDPAKVDSAIGGLILKNCALIISASADPQFAAAVDAAAKTHPGQHFLLVGTAGAAANVRGLEAGENLQERARQAVTESAEGH
;
A
#
# COMPACT_ATOMS: atom_id res chain seq x y z
N MET A 1 51.49 30.81 -14.01
CA MET A 1 52.64 31.19 -14.87
C MET A 1 53.68 30.08 -14.80
N ARG A 2 54.15 29.65 -15.98
CA ARG A 2 55.32 28.78 -16.26
C ARG A 2 55.20 27.31 -15.86
N SER A 3 55.66 26.31 -16.62
CA SER A 3 56.13 26.16 -18.01
C SER A 3 56.31 24.64 -18.21
N GLN A 4 56.12 24.17 -19.45
CA GLN A 4 56.17 22.75 -19.86
C GLN A 4 57.57 22.09 -19.70
N PRO A 5 57.64 20.77 -19.87
CA PRO A 5 58.44 20.32 -21.00
C PRO A 5 57.73 19.35 -21.95
N VAL A 6 58.02 19.61 -23.22
CA VAL A 6 57.68 18.87 -24.43
C VAL A 6 58.50 17.59 -24.49
N ILE A 7 57.86 16.43 -24.65
CA ILE A 7 58.55 15.20 -25.09
C ILE A 7 57.89 14.76 -26.39
N ARG A 8 58.62 14.97 -27.49
CA ARG A 8 58.38 14.36 -28.79
C ARG A 8 59.11 13.02 -28.82
N VAL A 9 58.39 11.92 -29.07
CA VAL A 9 59.01 10.72 -29.64
C VAL A 9 58.17 10.29 -30.84
N VAL A 10 58.88 10.26 -31.95
CA VAL A 10 58.46 9.86 -33.29
C VAL A 10 58.51 8.34 -33.41
N GLY A 11 57.51 7.79 -34.11
CA GLY A 11 57.69 6.63 -34.99
C GLY A 11 57.44 5.26 -34.38
N THR A 12 56.37 4.58 -34.82
CA THR A 12 56.48 3.51 -35.83
C THR A 12 55.10 3.03 -36.28
N LEU A 13 54.97 2.88 -37.60
CA LEU A 13 53.84 2.38 -38.35
C LEU A 13 53.91 0.84 -38.37
N LEU A 14 52.89 0.11 -37.93
CA LEU A 14 52.61 -1.27 -38.40
C LEU A 14 51.21 -1.77 -37.97
N LEU A 15 50.31 -1.76 -38.94
CA LEU A 15 49.55 -2.92 -39.42
C LEU A 15 48.86 -3.84 -38.38
N ALA A 16 47.53 -3.75 -38.26
CA ALA A 16 46.61 -4.86 -38.57
C ALA A 16 45.16 -4.46 -38.26
N LEU A 17 44.33 -4.57 -39.29
CA LEU A 17 42.87 -4.55 -39.24
C LEU A 17 42.38 -5.70 -38.35
N LEU A 18 41.39 -5.42 -37.48
CA LEU A 18 40.37 -6.30 -36.87
C LEU A 18 39.97 -5.81 -35.47
N THR A 19 39.74 -4.51 -35.29
CA THR A 19 39.01 -4.00 -34.11
C THR A 19 37.52 -4.11 -34.39
N GLY A 20 37.01 -5.33 -34.21
CA GLY A 20 35.58 -5.56 -34.07
C GLY A 20 35.04 -4.61 -33.00
N CYS A 21 33.99 -3.86 -33.35
CA CYS A 21 33.25 -3.02 -32.42
C CYS A 21 32.75 -3.89 -31.27
N SER A 22 33.53 -3.98 -30.20
CA SER A 22 33.08 -4.49 -28.92
C SER A 22 32.17 -3.41 -28.36
N SER A 23 30.93 -3.39 -28.84
CA SER A 23 29.83 -2.74 -28.13
C SER A 23 29.75 -3.46 -26.79
N ALA A 24 30.35 -2.86 -25.77
CA ALA A 24 30.14 -3.26 -24.39
C ALA A 24 28.63 -3.17 -24.15
N HIS A 25 27.96 -4.31 -24.26
CA HIS A 25 26.56 -4.45 -23.95
C HIS A 25 26.49 -4.29 -22.43
N SER A 26 26.32 -3.05 -21.97
CA SER A 26 26.11 -2.75 -20.56
C SER A 26 24.98 -3.66 -20.08
N ALA A 27 25.29 -4.56 -19.15
CA ALA A 27 24.28 -5.40 -18.54
C ALA A 27 23.16 -4.49 -18.00
N PRO A 28 21.88 -4.84 -18.20
CA PRO A 28 20.79 -4.08 -17.61
C PRO A 28 21.06 -3.90 -16.12
N ALA A 29 20.91 -2.66 -15.62
CA ALA A 29 21.01 -2.41 -14.19
C ALA A 29 20.08 -3.40 -13.47
N PRO A 30 20.50 -4.01 -12.34
CA PRO A 30 19.67 -4.97 -11.63
C PRO A 30 18.32 -4.31 -11.36
N THR A 31 17.26 -4.93 -11.87
CA THR A 31 15.88 -4.47 -11.61
C THR A 31 15.69 -4.46 -10.09
N ALA A 32 15.32 -3.31 -9.54
CA ALA A 32 14.98 -3.21 -8.14
C ALA A 32 13.88 -4.24 -7.85
N THR A 33 14.23 -5.28 -7.11
CA THR A 33 13.26 -6.28 -6.67
C THR A 33 12.32 -5.57 -5.70
N GLN A 34 11.05 -5.46 -6.06
CA GLN A 34 10.04 -4.88 -5.17
C GLN A 34 10.08 -5.67 -3.84
N PRO A 35 10.17 -5.00 -2.69
CA PRO A 35 10.15 -5.70 -1.41
C PRO A 35 8.85 -6.50 -1.29
N PHE A 36 8.96 -7.73 -0.77
CA PHE A 36 7.82 -8.60 -0.52
C PHE A 36 6.88 -7.94 0.48
N ILE A 37 5.59 -7.91 0.16
CA ILE A 37 4.55 -7.34 1.01
C ILE A 37 3.64 -8.47 1.42
N ALA A 38 3.68 -8.79 2.70
CA ALA A 38 2.91 -9.90 3.26
C ALA A 38 1.43 -9.54 3.42
N PHE A 39 1.12 -8.27 3.68
CA PHE A 39 -0.20 -7.84 4.10
C PHE A 39 -0.52 -6.42 3.62
N ASN A 40 -1.75 -6.23 3.12
CA ASN A 40 -2.25 -4.93 2.67
C ASN A 40 -3.53 -4.57 3.43
N ALA A 41 -3.49 -3.51 4.24
CA ALA A 41 -4.66 -2.93 4.88
C ALA A 41 -5.18 -1.74 4.06
N CYS A 42 -6.45 -1.73 3.73
CA CYS A 42 -7.03 -0.68 2.89
C CYS A 42 -8.20 0.00 3.60
N LEU A 43 -8.07 1.31 3.83
CA LEU A 43 -9.10 2.14 4.43
C LEU A 43 -9.97 2.76 3.32
N ILE A 44 -11.29 2.65 3.48
CA ILE A 44 -12.29 3.29 2.64
C ILE A 44 -13.18 4.21 3.49
N THR A 45 -13.39 5.44 3.01
CA THR A 45 -14.21 6.45 3.68
C THR A 45 -15.12 7.15 2.68
N ASP A 46 -16.06 7.94 3.21
CA ASP A 46 -16.78 8.93 2.42
C ASP A 46 -15.88 10.12 2.01
N ALA A 47 -16.48 11.11 1.35
CA ALA A 47 -15.81 12.30 0.84
C ALA A 47 -15.19 13.21 1.93
N THR A 48 -15.59 13.08 3.19
CA THR A 48 -14.96 13.83 4.30
C THR A 48 -13.54 13.35 4.58
N GLY A 49 -13.27 12.10 4.24
CA GLY A 49 -11.95 11.53 4.26
C GLY A 49 -11.29 11.49 5.64
N LEU A 50 -10.00 11.85 5.70
CA LEU A 50 -9.20 11.88 6.92
C LEU A 50 -9.22 13.25 7.62
N ALA A 51 -10.38 13.93 7.63
CA ALA A 51 -10.50 15.23 8.29
C ALA A 51 -9.96 15.17 9.74
N PRO A 52 -9.22 16.20 10.22
CA PRO A 52 -8.65 16.19 11.57
C PRO A 52 -9.71 15.93 12.65
N GLY A 53 -9.41 15.01 13.57
CA GLY A 53 -10.33 14.62 14.64
C GLY A 53 -11.42 13.62 14.23
N SER A 54 -11.57 13.30 12.94
CA SER A 54 -12.51 12.27 12.50
C SER A 54 -12.12 10.87 12.98
N PRO A 55 -13.09 9.95 13.13
CA PRO A 55 -12.79 8.54 13.38
C PRO A 55 -11.87 7.94 12.31
N ALA A 56 -12.09 8.30 11.04
CA ALA A 56 -11.27 7.85 9.92
C ALA A 56 -9.79 8.26 10.05
N ALA A 57 -9.51 9.50 10.47
CA ALA A 57 -8.14 9.96 10.69
C ALA A 57 -7.45 9.18 11.82
N GLN A 58 -8.16 8.87 12.90
CA GLN A 58 -7.61 8.08 14.01
C GLN A 58 -7.34 6.62 13.58
N VAL A 59 -8.26 6.02 12.83
CA VAL A 59 -8.12 4.67 12.30
C VAL A 59 -6.97 4.58 11.31
N TRP A 60 -6.80 5.59 10.45
CA TRP A 60 -5.67 5.68 9.54
C TRP A 60 -4.34 5.76 10.30
N ALA A 61 -4.25 6.61 11.33
CA ALA A 61 -3.05 6.71 12.16
C ALA A 61 -2.71 5.37 12.84
N GLY A 62 -3.71 4.65 13.35
CA GLY A 62 -3.53 3.33 13.94
C GLY A 62 -3.08 2.28 12.93
N THR A 63 -3.69 2.30 11.74
CA THR A 63 -3.32 1.40 10.63
C THR A 63 -1.87 1.63 10.20
N GLN A 64 -1.47 2.89 10.02
CA GLN A 64 -0.09 3.26 9.68
C GLN A 64 0.90 2.75 10.73
N ALA A 65 0.61 3.00 12.02
CA ALA A 65 1.45 2.53 13.11
C ALA A 65 1.55 0.99 13.19
N ALA A 66 0.54 0.26 12.72
CA ALA A 66 0.55 -1.20 12.69
C ALA A 66 1.36 -1.75 11.52
N VAL A 67 1.28 -1.15 10.33
CA VAL A 67 1.94 -1.70 9.13
C VAL A 67 3.45 -1.46 9.10
N ASP A 68 3.93 -0.38 9.72
CA ASP A 68 5.36 -0.01 9.76
C ASP A 68 6.29 -1.15 10.20
N PRO A 69 6.02 -1.88 11.31
CA PRO A 69 6.87 -3.00 11.73
C PRO A 69 6.61 -4.33 10.98
N LEU A 70 5.53 -4.45 10.20
CA LEU A 70 5.02 -5.76 9.72
C LEU A 70 5.40 -6.11 8.27
N HIS A 71 6.24 -5.32 7.60
CA HIS A 71 6.42 -5.41 6.13
C HIS A 71 5.09 -5.40 5.38
N ALA A 72 4.13 -4.64 5.91
CA ALA A 72 2.80 -4.47 5.37
C ALA A 72 2.70 -3.12 4.65
N ARG A 73 1.63 -2.93 3.89
CA ARG A 73 1.26 -1.63 3.32
C ARG A 73 -0.11 -1.22 3.77
N ALA A 74 -0.30 0.08 3.93
CA ALA A 74 -1.62 0.67 4.03
C ALA A 74 -1.95 1.47 2.77
N ALA A 75 -3.21 1.42 2.34
CA ALA A 75 -3.76 2.29 1.31
C ALA A 75 -5.05 2.92 1.80
N TYR A 76 -5.37 4.10 1.26
CA TYR A 76 -6.57 4.83 1.63
C TYR A 76 -7.25 5.38 0.39
N VAL A 77 -8.59 5.26 0.34
CA VAL A 77 -9.43 5.78 -0.73
C VAL A 77 -10.67 6.45 -0.16
N THR A 78 -11.10 7.53 -0.81
CA THR A 78 -12.43 8.12 -0.63
C THR A 78 -13.35 7.65 -1.75
N THR A 79 -14.64 7.59 -1.46
CA THR A 79 -15.66 7.37 -2.49
C THR A 79 -16.98 8.01 -2.11
N ASP A 80 -17.84 8.22 -3.11
CA ASP A 80 -19.23 8.58 -2.90
C ASP A 80 -20.00 7.36 -2.38
N PRO A 81 -21.00 7.54 -1.50
CA PRO A 81 -21.84 6.44 -1.00
C PRO A 81 -22.43 5.58 -2.15
N ALA A 82 -22.88 6.21 -3.24
CA ALA A 82 -23.43 5.53 -4.41
C ALA A 82 -22.44 4.62 -5.18
N LYS A 83 -21.13 4.71 -4.89
CA LYS A 83 -20.07 3.95 -5.57
C LYS A 83 -19.35 2.99 -4.62
N VAL A 84 -19.74 2.91 -3.36
CA VAL A 84 -19.00 2.17 -2.33
C VAL A 84 -18.83 0.69 -2.67
N ASP A 85 -19.84 0.04 -3.25
CA ASP A 85 -19.76 -1.37 -3.66
C ASP A 85 -18.64 -1.60 -4.68
N SER A 86 -18.59 -0.75 -5.71
CA SER A 86 -17.56 -0.82 -6.75
C SER A 86 -16.16 -0.51 -6.19
N ALA A 87 -16.07 0.42 -5.24
CA ALA A 87 -14.82 0.76 -4.60
C ALA A 87 -14.29 -0.40 -3.75
N ILE A 88 -15.15 -1.07 -2.98
CA ILE A 88 -14.81 -2.28 -2.22
C ILE A 88 -14.34 -3.38 -3.17
N GLY A 89 -15.07 -3.65 -4.26
CA GLY A 89 -14.65 -4.62 -5.27
C GLY A 89 -13.26 -4.31 -5.85
N GLY A 90 -12.98 -3.02 -6.09
CA GLY A 90 -11.67 -2.56 -6.53
C GLY A 90 -10.55 -2.78 -5.50
N LEU A 91 -10.84 -2.67 -4.20
CA LEU A 91 -9.88 -2.96 -3.13
C LEU A 91 -9.59 -4.46 -3.04
N ILE A 92 -10.61 -5.31 -3.18
CA ILE A 92 -10.44 -6.77 -3.23
C ILE A 92 -9.54 -7.16 -4.41
N LEU A 93 -9.79 -6.60 -5.61
CA LEU A 93 -8.95 -6.86 -6.79
C LEU A 93 -7.50 -6.37 -6.64
N LYS A 94 -7.27 -5.38 -5.79
CA LYS A 94 -5.92 -4.89 -5.43
C LYS A 94 -5.27 -5.70 -4.31
N ASN A 95 -5.85 -6.84 -3.94
CA ASN A 95 -5.38 -7.73 -2.87
C ASN A 95 -5.23 -7.01 -1.53
N CYS A 96 -6.21 -6.19 -1.17
CA CYS A 96 -6.35 -5.69 0.20
C CYS A 96 -6.78 -6.84 1.12
N ALA A 97 -5.84 -7.42 1.87
CA ALA A 97 -6.11 -8.52 2.80
C ALA A 97 -7.12 -8.11 3.90
N LEU A 98 -7.08 -6.84 4.31
CA LEU A 98 -8.04 -6.25 5.24
C LEU A 98 -8.65 -4.98 4.65
N ILE A 99 -9.98 -4.90 4.60
CA ILE A 99 -10.69 -3.70 4.18
C ILE A 99 -11.36 -3.06 5.41
N ILE A 100 -10.99 -1.83 5.72
CA ILE A 100 -11.47 -1.07 6.87
C ILE A 100 -12.39 0.01 6.34
N SER A 101 -13.63 0.05 6.81
CA SER A 101 -14.54 1.14 6.48
C SER A 101 -14.77 2.04 7.69
N ALA A 102 -14.46 3.32 7.49
CA ALA A 102 -14.61 4.36 8.51
C ALA A 102 -15.45 5.52 7.97
N SER A 103 -16.75 5.28 7.84
CA SER A 103 -17.74 6.30 7.50
C SER A 103 -18.94 6.18 8.44
N ALA A 104 -19.57 7.31 8.75
CA ALA A 104 -20.84 7.34 9.47
C ALA A 104 -22.04 7.09 8.54
N ASP A 105 -21.84 7.07 7.22
CA ASP A 105 -22.91 6.80 6.26
C ASP A 105 -23.27 5.29 6.30
N PRO A 106 -24.53 4.93 6.57
CA PRO A 106 -24.95 3.54 6.68
C PRO A 106 -24.78 2.74 5.38
N GLN A 107 -24.69 3.39 4.21
CA GLN A 107 -24.43 2.69 2.95
C GLN A 107 -23.09 1.98 2.96
N PHE A 108 -22.08 2.51 3.67
CA PHE A 108 -20.78 1.86 3.77
C PHE A 108 -20.85 0.55 4.57
N ALA A 109 -21.55 0.55 5.70
CA ALA A 109 -21.77 -0.66 6.49
C ALA A 109 -22.55 -1.72 5.71
N ALA A 110 -23.63 -1.30 5.03
CA ALA A 110 -24.44 -2.21 4.21
C ALA A 110 -23.62 -2.83 3.05
N ALA A 111 -22.77 -2.03 2.40
CA ALA A 111 -21.91 -2.50 1.32
C ALA A 111 -20.82 -3.46 1.80
N VAL A 112 -20.21 -3.20 2.97
CA VAL A 112 -19.28 -4.13 3.60
C VAL A 112 -19.96 -5.45 3.92
N ASP A 113 -21.15 -5.42 4.52
CA ASP A 113 -21.89 -6.65 4.83
C ASP A 113 -22.30 -7.43 3.58
N ALA A 114 -22.65 -6.74 2.49
CA ALA A 114 -22.93 -7.37 1.20
C ALA A 114 -21.68 -8.03 0.62
N ALA A 115 -20.55 -7.31 0.58
CA ALA A 115 -19.28 -7.83 0.09
C ALA A 115 -18.77 -9.00 0.95
N ALA A 116 -18.94 -8.92 2.26
CA ALA A 116 -18.54 -9.98 3.19
C ALA A 116 -19.26 -11.30 2.92
N LYS A 117 -20.55 -11.25 2.55
CA LYS A 117 -21.34 -12.43 2.16
C LYS A 117 -20.88 -13.05 0.84
N THR A 118 -20.45 -12.23 -0.13
CA THR A 118 -20.01 -12.72 -1.44
C THR A 118 -18.53 -13.11 -1.46
N HIS A 119 -17.74 -12.64 -0.49
CA HIS A 119 -16.30 -12.90 -0.38
C HIS A 119 -15.95 -13.48 1.01
N PRO A 120 -16.28 -14.75 1.30
CA PRO A 120 -16.10 -15.33 2.63
C PRO A 120 -14.64 -15.42 3.09
N GLY A 121 -13.67 -15.36 2.17
CA GLY A 121 -12.23 -15.31 2.47
C GLY A 121 -11.67 -13.89 2.63
N GLN A 122 -12.47 -12.85 2.42
CA GLN A 122 -12.06 -11.46 2.62
C GLN A 122 -12.42 -11.02 4.04
N HIS A 123 -11.52 -10.29 4.70
CA HIS A 123 -11.76 -9.76 6.04
C HIS A 123 -12.08 -8.27 6.00
N PHE A 124 -13.00 -7.87 6.88
CA PHE A 124 -13.48 -6.50 6.97
C PHE A 124 -13.49 -5.97 8.41
N LEU A 125 -13.22 -4.67 8.57
CA LEU A 125 -13.45 -3.93 9.81
C LEU A 125 -14.48 -2.81 9.55
N LEU A 126 -15.45 -2.66 10.45
CA LEU A 126 -16.40 -1.55 10.45
C LEU A 126 -16.19 -0.66 11.67
N VAL A 127 -16.02 0.64 11.45
CA VAL A 127 -15.82 1.61 12.54
C VAL A 127 -17.14 2.24 12.93
N GLY A 128 -17.46 2.22 14.22
CA GLY A 128 -18.67 2.82 14.78
C GLY A 128 -19.93 1.95 14.70
N THR A 129 -19.85 0.78 14.05
CA THR A 129 -20.94 -0.21 14.04
C THR A 129 -20.36 -1.62 14.01
N ALA A 130 -21.13 -2.60 14.46
CA ALA A 130 -20.84 -4.01 14.24
C ALA A 130 -21.29 -4.43 12.83
N GLY A 131 -20.59 -5.40 12.24
CA GLY A 131 -21.02 -6.05 11.00
C GLY A 131 -22.02 -7.18 11.28
N ALA A 132 -22.76 -7.56 10.25
CA ALA A 132 -23.72 -8.66 10.31
C ALA A 132 -23.13 -10.00 9.84
N ALA A 133 -22.01 -9.99 9.11
CA ALA A 133 -21.36 -11.19 8.58
C ALA A 133 -20.17 -11.67 9.45
N ALA A 134 -19.89 -12.97 9.44
CA ALA A 134 -18.89 -13.61 10.32
C ALA A 134 -17.44 -13.14 10.07
N ASN A 135 -17.14 -12.69 8.84
CA ASN A 135 -15.86 -12.13 8.42
C ASN A 135 -15.79 -10.60 8.53
N VAL A 136 -16.74 -9.98 9.25
CA VAL A 136 -16.75 -8.55 9.56
C VAL A 136 -16.62 -8.36 11.07
N ARG A 137 -15.60 -7.60 11.50
CA ARG A 137 -15.45 -7.21 12.91
C ARG A 137 -15.83 -5.75 13.09
N GLY A 138 -16.59 -5.47 14.15
CA GLY A 138 -16.87 -4.10 14.57
C GLY A 138 -15.71 -3.52 15.38
N LEU A 139 -15.45 -2.23 15.19
CA LEU A 139 -14.54 -1.42 15.98
C LEU A 139 -15.34 -0.27 16.58
N GLU A 140 -15.49 -0.26 17.90
CA GLU A 140 -16.20 0.82 18.58
C GLU A 140 -15.49 2.15 18.34
N ALA A 141 -16.24 3.18 17.98
CA ALA A 141 -15.74 4.55 17.88
C ALA A 141 -15.49 5.15 19.27
N GLY A 142 -14.76 6.26 19.34
CA GLY A 142 -14.54 7.01 20.59
C GLY A 142 -13.11 6.93 21.12
N GLU A 143 -12.94 7.04 22.43
CA GLU A 143 -11.61 7.09 23.08
C GLU A 143 -10.73 5.92 22.66
N ASN A 144 -9.42 6.14 22.49
CA ASN A 144 -8.45 5.11 22.12
C ASN A 144 -8.70 4.39 20.77
N LEU A 145 -9.56 4.94 19.89
CA LEU A 145 -9.85 4.33 18.59
C LEU A 145 -8.59 4.11 17.74
N GLN A 146 -7.63 5.04 17.76
CA GLN A 146 -6.35 4.86 17.09
C GLN A 146 -5.62 3.59 17.54
N GLU A 147 -5.54 3.36 18.85
CA GLU A 147 -4.84 2.20 19.41
C GLU A 147 -5.60 0.90 19.13
N ARG A 148 -6.94 0.92 19.23
CA ARG A 148 -7.75 -0.25 18.84
C ARG A 148 -7.61 -0.59 17.36
N ALA A 149 -7.56 0.42 16.49
CA ALA A 149 -7.34 0.21 15.07
C ALA A 149 -5.96 -0.42 14.82
N ARG A 150 -4.92 0.08 15.50
CA ARG A 150 -3.56 -0.50 15.44
C ARG A 150 -3.57 -1.98 15.80
N GLN A 151 -4.16 -2.32 16.96
CA GLN A 151 -4.25 -3.70 17.44
C GLN A 151 -5.03 -4.60 16.47
N ALA A 152 -6.20 -4.15 16.01
CA ALA A 152 -7.03 -4.93 15.09
C ALA A 152 -6.31 -5.22 13.75
N VAL A 153 -5.52 -4.27 13.25
CA VAL A 153 -4.70 -4.45 12.05
C VAL A 153 -3.56 -5.43 12.31
N THR A 154 -2.85 -5.31 13.43
CA THR A 154 -1.79 -6.26 13.82
C THR A 154 -2.33 -7.70 13.92
N GLU A 155 -3.43 -7.91 14.64
CA GLU A 155 -4.06 -9.23 14.78
C GLU A 155 -4.48 -9.81 13.42
N SER A 156 -5.01 -8.96 12.53
CA SER A 156 -5.43 -9.41 11.21
C SER A 156 -4.25 -9.80 10.33
N ALA A 157 -3.09 -9.16 10.51
CA ALA A 157 -1.86 -9.50 9.79
C ALA A 157 -1.20 -10.78 10.29
N GLU A 158 -1.31 -11.09 11.60
CA GLU A 158 -0.78 -12.32 12.18
C GLU A 158 -1.61 -13.57 11.83
N GLY A 159 -2.90 -13.38 11.55
CA GLY A 159 -3.82 -14.46 11.16
C GLY A 159 -3.91 -14.73 9.65
N HIS A 160 -3.17 -13.99 8.82
CA HIS A 160 -3.16 -14.11 7.36
C HIS A 160 -1.97 -14.93 6.87
#